data_AF-A0A7V4WY59-F1
#
_entry.id   AF-A0A7V4WY59-F1
#
_cell.length_a   1.000
_cell.length_b   1.000
_cell.length_c   1.000
_cell.angle_alpha   90.00
_cell.angle_beta   90.00
_cell.angle_gamma   90.00
#
_symmetry.space_group_name_H-M   'P 1'
#
loop_
_entity.id
_entity.type
_entity.pdbx_description
1 polymer ?
#
loop_
_entity_poly.entity_id
_entity_poly.type
_entity_poly.pdbx_seq_one_letter_code
_entity_poly.pdbx_strand_id
1 'polypeptide(L)' 'MKCFFVESTLRYSDEKGFGEAYYILCPVCWNSSIMYIKWEDGTEETGECRVCERMLRILNNEDDYADA' A
#
# COMPACT_ATOMS: atom_id res chain seq x y z
N MET A 1 21.23 1.01 10.22
CA MET A 1 19.94 0.68 9.58
C MET A 1 18.86 0.90 10.62
N LYS A 2 18.13 2.02 10.56
CA LYS A 2 17.06 2.31 11.53
C LYS A 2 15.80 1.60 11.05
N CYS A 3 15.34 0.60 11.79
CA CYS A 3 14.03 0.00 11.58
C CYS A 3 12.98 1.08 11.84
N PHE A 4 12.25 1.49 10.80
CA PHE A 4 11.02 2.24 10.98
C PHE A 4 10.00 1.23 11.51
N PHE A 5 9.73 1.28 12.82
CA PHE A 5 8.52 0.65 13.35
C PHE A 5 7.35 1.42 12.74
N VAL A 6 6.79 0.90 11.65
CA VAL A 6 5.51 1.39 11.17
C VAL A 6 4.51 0.88 12.18
N GLU A 7 3.99 1.77 13.02
CA GLU A 7 2.89 1.44 13.94
C GLU A 7 1.76 0.85 13.08
N SER A 8 1.42 -0.41 13.35
CA SER A 8 0.27 -1.02 12.73
C SER A 8 -0.99 -0.50 13.43
N THR A 9 -2.07 -0.32 12.66
CA THR A 9 -3.37 0.09 13.16
C THR A 9 -4.34 -1.08 13.01
N LEU A 10 -5.07 -1.40 14.08
CA LEU A 10 -6.15 -2.37 14.02
C LEU A 10 -7.33 -1.80 13.22
N ARG A 11 -7.85 -2.58 12.28
CA ARG A 11 -9.06 -2.29 11.49
C ARG A 11 -10.13 -3.33 11.78
N TYR A 12 -11.38 -2.93 11.63
CA TYR A 12 -12.54 -3.81 11.71
C TYR A 12 -13.40 -3.67 10.46
N SER A 13 -13.89 -4.80 9.95
CA SER A 13 -14.82 -4.92 8.82
C SER A 13 -15.94 -5.89 9.21
N ASP A 14 -17.19 -5.56 8.86
CA ASP A 14 -18.33 -6.44 9.13
C ASP A 14 -18.25 -7.77 8.37
N GLU A 15 -17.61 -7.77 7.19
CA GLU A 15 -17.46 -8.96 6.34
C GLU A 15 -16.24 -9.81 6.70
N LYS A 16 -15.13 -9.16 7.09
CA LYS A 16 -13.82 -9.80 7.26
C LYS A 16 -13.31 -9.88 8.71
N GLY A 17 -14.01 -9.25 9.65
CA GLY A 17 -13.60 -9.18 11.05
C GLY A 17 -12.44 -8.21 11.28
N PHE A 18 -11.52 -8.56 12.18
CA PHE A 18 -10.37 -7.72 12.47
C PHE A 18 -9.27 -7.90 11.42
N GLY A 19 -8.50 -6.84 11.22
CA GLY A 19 -7.32 -6.84 10.37
C GLY A 19 -6.24 -5.91 10.90
N GLU A 20 -5.01 -6.19 10.54
CA GLU A 20 -3.86 -5.35 10.86
C GLU A 20 -3.49 -4.54 9.62
N ALA A 21 -3.53 -3.21 9.74
CA ALA A 21 -3.18 -2.29 8.67
C ALA A 21 -1.83 -1.64 8.92
N TYR A 22 -0.96 -1.61 7.92
CA TYR A 22 0.32 -0.94 7.97
C TYR A 22 0.64 -0.24 6.64
N TYR A 23 1.56 0.73 6.70
CA TYR A 23 2.02 1.45 5.52
C TYR A 23 3.36 0.89 5.03
N ILE A 24 3.45 0.63 3.73
CA ILE A 24 4.67 0.20 3.06
C ILE A 24 5.19 1.29 2.10
N LEU A 25 6.48 1.19 1.78
CA LEU A 25 7.17 2.08 0.87
C LEU A 25 6.66 1.92 -0.57
N CYS A 26 6.37 3.05 -1.21
CA CYS A 26 6.15 3.10 -2.64
C CYS A 26 7.49 2.94 -3.39
N PRO A 27 7.63 1.99 -4.35
CA PRO A 27 8.88 1.79 -5.07
C PRO A 27 9.21 2.94 -6.05
N VAL A 28 8.23 3.78 -6.39
CA VAL A 28 8.40 4.89 -7.34
C VAL A 28 8.89 6.16 -6.64
N CYS A 29 8.18 6.60 -5.59
CA CYS A 29 8.46 7.87 -4.91
C CYS A 29 9.07 7.71 -3.51
N TRP A 30 9.32 6.46 -3.07
CA TRP A 30 9.96 6.13 -1.79
C TRP A 30 9.27 6.70 -0.54
N ASN A 31 8.01 7.10 -0.65
CA ASN A 31 7.17 7.49 0.49
C ASN A 31 6.43 6.27 1.07
N SER A 32 6.29 6.22 2.39
CA SER A 32 5.50 5.19 3.09
C SER A 32 4.02 5.55 3.05
N SER A 33 3.38 5.25 1.93
CA SER A 33 2.02 5.73 1.63
C SER A 33 1.10 4.67 1.01
N ILE A 34 1.62 3.47 0.76
CA ILE A 34 0.83 2.34 0.29
C ILE A 34 0.27 1.65 1.53
N MET A 35 -1.05 1.63 1.67
CA MET A 35 -1.70 0.92 2.78
C MET A 35 -1.82 -0.55 2.42
N TYR A 36 -1.42 -1.41 3.34
CA TYR A 36 -1.58 -2.86 3.24
C TYR A 36 -2.36 -3.35 4.46
N ILE A 37 -3.32 -4.24 4.25
CA ILE A 37 -4.14 -4.83 5.32
C ILE A 37 -4.06 -6.34 5.22
N LYS A 38 -3.75 -6.98 6.35
CA LYS A 38 -3.86 -8.43 6.52
C LYS A 38 -5.06 -8.74 7.40
N TRP A 39 -6.03 -9.46 6.86
CA TRP A 39 -7.25 -9.84 7.57
C TRP A 39 -7.08 -11.17 8.32
N GLU A 40 -7.90 -11.38 9.34
CA GLU A 40 -7.90 -12.64 10.12
C GLU A 40 -8.31 -13.86 9.29
N ASP A 41 -9.14 -13.67 8.25
CA ASP A 41 -9.53 -14.73 7.31
C ASP A 41 -8.39 -15.15 6.35
N GLY A 42 -7.24 -14.48 6.42
CA GLY A 42 -6.07 -14.73 5.59
C GLY A 42 -6.10 -14.00 4.25
N THR A 43 -7.14 -13.24 3.94
CA THR A 43 -7.16 -12.35 2.77
C THR A 43 -6.29 -11.12 2.99
N GLU A 44 -5.79 -10.57 1.90
CA GLU A 44 -4.90 -9.42 1.92
C GLU A 44 -5.46 -8.33 1.01
N GLU A 45 -5.33 -7.08 1.44
CA GLU A 45 -5.68 -5.91 0.64
C GLU A 45 -4.48 -4.99 0.53
N THR A 46 -4.21 -4.52 -0.68
CA THR A 46 -3.17 -3.53 -0.94
C THR A 46 -3.82 -2.35 -1.66
N GLY A 47 -3.68 -1.17 -1.08
CA GLY A 47 -4.10 0.08 -1.70
C GLY A 47 -3.02 0.67 -2.60
N GLU A 48 -3.29 1.86 -3.13
CA GLU A 48 -2.36 2.57 -3.99
C GLU A 48 -1.50 3.58 -3.21
N CYS A 49 -0.46 4.09 -3.86
CA CYS A 49 0.36 5.17 -3.32
C CYS A 49 -0.42 6.49 -3.35
N ARG A 50 -0.85 6.97 -2.17
CA ARG A 50 -1.58 8.24 -2.00
C ARG A 50 -0.78 9.52 -2.24
N VAL A 51 0.49 9.41 -2.63
CA VAL A 51 1.40 10.55 -2.83
C VAL A 51 1.65 10.80 -4.32
N CYS A 52 2.13 9.79 -5.05
CA CYS A 52 2.50 9.97 -6.45
C CYS A 52 1.45 9.44 -7.43
N GLU A 53 0.58 8.52 -7.01
CA GLU A 53 -0.40 7.85 -7.87
C GLU A 53 0.20 7.26 -9.16
N ARG A 54 1.53 7.12 -9.25
CA ARG A 54 2.23 6.61 -10.45
C ARG A 54 2.14 5.09 -10.57
N MET A 55 2.00 4.38 -9.45
CA MET A 55 1.76 2.93 -9.50
C MET A 55 0.51 2.58 -10.30
N LEU A 56 -0.56 3.38 -10.17
CA LEU A 56 -1.78 3.22 -10.96
C LEU A 56 -1.53 3.40 -12.45
N ARG A 57 -0.87 4.50 -12.81
CA ARG A 57 -0.57 4.85 -14.20
C ARG A 57 0.34 3.82 -14.87
N ILE A 58 1.35 3.32 -14.13
CA ILE A 58 2.21 2.22 -14.58
C ILE A 58 1.40 0.94 -14.80
N LEU A 59 0.54 0.55 -13.85
CA LEU A 59 -0.29 -0.67 -13.98
C LEU A 59 -1.33 -0.57 -15.12
N ASN A 60 -1.80 0.64 -15.41
CA ASN A 60 -2.76 0.90 -16.48
C ASN A 60 -2.10 1.14 -17.85
N ASN A 61 -0.77 1.01 -17.96
CA ASN A 61 0.02 1.35 -19.16
C ASN A 61 -0.22 2.80 -19.65
N GLU A 62 -0.58 3.71 -18.75
CA GLU A 62 -0.73 5.14 -19.04
C GLU A 62 0.61 5.88 -18.96
N ASP A 63 1.63 5.25 -18.36
CA ASP A 63 3.02 5.73 -18.29
C ASP A 63 3.95 5.05 -19.33
N ASP A 64 3.40 4.45 -20.39
CA ASP A 64 4.19 4.01 -21.54
C ASP A 64 4.80 5.26 -22.23
N TYR A 65 6.08 5.50 -21.96
CA TYR A 65 7.01 6.45 -22.58
C TYR A 65 7.06 7.90 -22.05
N ALA A 66 7.97 8.14 -21.10
CA ALA A 66 8.87 9.30 -21.02
C ALA A 66 9.94 8.97 -19.95
N ASP A 67 11.07 8.35 -20.26
CA ASP A 67 12.22 8.87 -21.00
C ASP A 67 13.06 7.65 -21.47
N ALA A 68 13.45 7.55 -22.75
CA ALA A 68 14.80 7.83 -23.25
C ALA A 68 15.94 7.06 -22.54
#